data_AF-A0A1E3WJ00-F1
#
_entry.id   AF-A0A1E3WJ00-F1
#
_cell.length_a   1.000
_cell.length_b   1.000
_cell.length_c   1.000
_cell.angle_alpha   90.00
_cell.angle_beta   90.00
_cell.angle_gamma   90.00
#
_symmetry.space_group_name_H-M   'P 1'
#
loop_
_entity.id
_entity.type
_entity.pdbx_description
1 polymer ?
#
loop_
_entity_poly.entity_id
_entity_poly.type
_entity_poly.pdbx_seq_one_letter_code
_entity_poly.pdbx_strand_id
1 'polypeptide(L)'
;MTRKSRTYPKSKSAETAHHDKYDESMESKLCKLHARVLCVGKIPDKYFSIYEKSQRNASSLKNKERADLELFDKYTQVYGLPKTHKNGKEMKWLTLWKMKAIHAFCLFIDDPKRCHKGRLMGLHQCKSSMKTLQFKQRVELVKVVTTLFTLMNVDGCRIGRYADKRKKQTPLYDENGHELLRAVTHSEIRDQHEFIWSSAITKTKYTDVINMLKLAGFFEVESCYVGNVEGEVIRHEMRLNGATAEEIGEIPRIKSVAAYKWFKESFINALLGVVPESTREMLRTSLDVAKADMAKKKLSSMYATHSASSAGFWTKKRKEFLQLLGLTRYPQGAPPAPNPYGDTLPELDYGWG
;
A
#
# COMPACT_ATOMS: atom_id res chain seq x y z
N MET A 1 -48.05 -41.33 10.59
CA MET A 1 -47.04 -40.28 10.90
C MET A 1 -45.78 -40.55 10.08
N THR A 2 -45.52 -39.75 9.04
CA THR A 2 -44.24 -39.78 8.30
C THR A 2 -44.01 -38.39 7.71
N ARG A 3 -43.07 -37.65 8.30
CA ARG A 3 -42.63 -36.32 7.84
C ARG A 3 -41.82 -36.50 6.56
N LYS A 4 -42.37 -36.09 5.41
CA LYS A 4 -41.60 -35.93 4.17
C LYS A 4 -40.69 -34.71 4.31
N SER A 5 -39.38 -34.92 4.26
CA SER A 5 -38.39 -33.84 4.13
C SER A 5 -38.52 -33.20 2.75
N ARG A 6 -38.88 -31.91 2.71
CA ARG A 6 -38.76 -31.08 1.50
C ARG A 6 -37.31 -30.63 1.36
N THR A 7 -36.49 -31.44 0.71
CA THR A 7 -35.22 -31.00 0.14
C THR A 7 -35.54 -30.17 -1.11
N TYR A 8 -35.43 -28.85 -1.00
CA TYR A 8 -35.36 -27.99 -2.19
C TYR A 8 -34.02 -28.25 -2.87
N PRO A 9 -33.98 -28.69 -4.14
CA PRO A 9 -32.73 -28.71 -4.88
C PRO A 9 -32.34 -27.24 -5.13
N LYS A 10 -31.25 -26.79 -4.47
CA LYS A 10 -30.57 -25.56 -4.86
C LYS A 10 -30.10 -25.75 -6.30
N SER A 11 -30.79 -25.14 -7.24
CA SER A 11 -30.37 -25.18 -8.63
C SER A 11 -29.00 -24.49 -8.73
N LYS A 12 -28.01 -25.18 -9.29
CA LYS A 12 -26.70 -24.61 -9.65
C LYS A 12 -26.83 -23.35 -10.53
N SER A 13 -27.99 -23.15 -11.17
CA SER A 13 -28.31 -21.95 -11.95
C SER A 13 -28.41 -20.66 -11.12
N ALA A 14 -28.65 -20.74 -9.80
CA ALA A 14 -28.64 -19.56 -8.94
C ALA A 14 -27.21 -19.13 -8.52
N GLU A 15 -26.21 -20.01 -8.66
CA GLU A 15 -24.80 -19.67 -8.42
C GLU A 15 -24.14 -19.03 -9.65
N THR A 16 -24.76 -19.16 -10.82
CA THR A 16 -24.30 -18.61 -12.11
C THR A 16 -25.29 -17.62 -12.69
N ALA A 17 -26.13 -16.96 -11.88
CA ALA A 17 -26.96 -15.86 -12.35
C ALA A 17 -26.05 -14.72 -12.84
N HIS A 18 -25.79 -14.73 -14.14
CA HIS A 18 -25.12 -13.69 -14.89
C HIS A 18 -25.94 -12.40 -14.73
N HIS A 19 -25.43 -11.45 -13.94
CA HIS A 19 -25.83 -10.07 -14.12
C HIS A 19 -25.20 -9.60 -15.43
N ASP A 20 -26.02 -9.51 -16.49
CA ASP A 20 -25.62 -9.01 -17.82
C ASP A 20 -25.16 -7.53 -17.81
N LYS A 21 -25.24 -6.87 -16.65
CA LYS A 21 -24.63 -5.57 -16.39
C LYS A 21 -23.76 -5.67 -15.15
N TYR A 22 -22.47 -5.43 -15.30
CA TYR A 22 -21.56 -5.23 -14.18
C TYR A 22 -21.96 -3.93 -13.48
N ASP A 23 -22.67 -4.04 -12.35
CA ASP A 23 -22.97 -2.91 -11.48
C ASP A 23 -21.89 -2.77 -10.42
N GLU A 24 -21.05 -1.75 -10.58
CA GLU A 24 -19.97 -1.45 -9.65
C GLU A 24 -20.51 -1.10 -8.25
N SER A 25 -19.95 -1.72 -7.20
CA SER A 25 -20.37 -1.47 -5.83
C SER A 25 -20.11 -0.04 -5.38
N MET A 26 -20.88 0.41 -4.39
CA MET A 26 -20.69 1.73 -3.81
C MET A 26 -19.29 1.88 -3.19
N GLU A 27 -18.77 0.84 -2.57
CA GLU A 27 -17.44 0.83 -1.96
C GLU A 27 -16.33 0.92 -3.01
N SER A 28 -16.47 0.26 -4.17
CA SER A 28 -15.52 0.42 -5.28
C SER A 28 -15.55 1.85 -5.84
N LYS A 29 -16.74 2.41 -6.07
CA LYS A 29 -16.91 3.80 -6.54
C LYS A 29 -16.30 4.81 -5.55
N LEU A 30 -16.50 4.62 -4.25
CA LEU A 30 -15.89 5.44 -3.20
C LEU A 30 -14.36 5.35 -3.23
N CYS A 31 -13.79 4.15 -3.35
CA CYS A 31 -12.33 3.99 -3.44
C CYS A 31 -11.76 4.67 -4.68
N LYS A 32 -12.43 4.55 -5.85
CA LYS A 32 -12.02 5.25 -7.08
C LYS A 32 -12.11 6.77 -6.94
N LEU A 33 -13.20 7.29 -6.37
CA LEU A 33 -13.35 8.72 -6.12
C LEU A 33 -12.26 9.21 -5.15
N HIS A 34 -11.99 8.48 -4.07
CA HIS A 34 -10.95 8.82 -3.11
C HIS A 34 -9.56 8.84 -3.76
N ALA A 35 -9.21 7.84 -4.57
CA ALA A 35 -7.96 7.84 -5.33
C ALA A 35 -7.84 9.04 -6.28
N ARG A 36 -8.96 9.48 -6.88
CA ARG A 36 -9.00 10.68 -7.73
C ARG A 36 -8.77 11.95 -6.89
N VAL A 37 -9.40 12.05 -5.73
CA VAL A 37 -9.19 13.15 -4.77
C VAL A 37 -7.75 13.18 -4.28
N LEU A 38 -7.14 12.04 -3.98
CA LEU A 38 -5.72 11.98 -3.58
C LEU A 38 -4.77 12.37 -4.72
N CYS A 39 -5.18 12.23 -5.98
CA CYS A 39 -4.38 12.63 -7.13
C CYS A 39 -4.50 14.13 -7.45
N VAL A 40 -5.72 14.66 -7.45
CA VAL A 40 -5.99 16.05 -7.82
C VAL A 40 -5.96 16.98 -6.60
N GLY A 41 -6.16 16.45 -5.39
CA GLY A 41 -6.24 17.20 -4.13
C GLY A 41 -7.56 17.94 -3.92
N LYS A 42 -8.55 17.74 -4.81
CA LYS A 42 -9.94 18.23 -4.65
C LYS A 42 -10.97 17.21 -5.15
N ILE A 43 -12.22 17.35 -4.70
CA ILE A 43 -13.36 16.62 -5.27
C ILE A 43 -13.62 17.17 -6.68
N PRO A 44 -13.85 16.33 -7.71
CA PRO A 44 -14.14 16.81 -9.06
C PRO A 44 -15.35 17.76 -9.10
N ASP A 45 -15.21 18.88 -9.82
CA ASP A 45 -16.19 19.98 -9.85
C ASP A 45 -17.60 19.52 -10.28
N LYS A 46 -17.68 18.43 -11.07
CA LYS A 46 -18.97 17.83 -11.48
C LYS A 46 -19.86 17.44 -10.30
N TYR A 47 -19.29 17.08 -9.14
CA TYR A 47 -20.08 16.66 -7.98
C TYR A 47 -20.67 17.87 -7.26
N PHE A 48 -19.92 18.97 -7.18
CA PHE A 48 -20.42 20.23 -6.62
C PHE A 48 -21.52 20.82 -7.50
N SER A 49 -21.38 20.81 -8.83
CA SER A 49 -22.43 21.32 -9.71
C SER A 49 -23.73 20.51 -9.62
N ILE A 50 -23.63 19.19 -9.44
CA ILE A 50 -24.78 18.32 -9.20
C ILE A 50 -25.43 18.63 -7.83
N TYR A 51 -24.62 18.82 -6.79
CA TYR A 51 -25.10 19.20 -5.46
C TYR A 51 -25.82 20.56 -5.47
N GLU A 52 -25.25 21.58 -6.11
CA GLU A 52 -25.91 22.88 -6.25
C GLU A 52 -27.24 22.76 -7.02
N LYS A 53 -27.27 21.95 -8.08
CA LYS A 53 -28.49 21.66 -8.84
C LYS A 53 -29.54 20.96 -7.98
N SER A 54 -29.13 20.04 -7.09
CA SER A 54 -30.06 19.33 -6.19
C SER A 54 -30.71 20.26 -5.17
N GLN A 55 -29.95 21.25 -4.66
CA GLN A 55 -30.48 22.27 -3.75
C GLN A 55 -31.50 23.19 -4.41
N ARG A 56 -31.30 23.51 -5.70
CA ARG A 56 -32.24 24.37 -6.47
C ARG A 56 -33.48 23.62 -6.91
N ASN A 57 -33.32 22.41 -7.45
CA ASN A 57 -34.42 21.59 -7.93
C ASN A 57 -34.06 20.10 -8.00
N ALA A 58 -34.23 19.38 -6.90
CA ALA A 58 -33.96 17.94 -6.81
C ALA A 58 -34.75 17.07 -7.81
N SER A 59 -35.96 17.50 -8.19
CA SER A 59 -36.80 16.75 -9.15
C SER A 59 -36.22 16.73 -10.57
N SER A 60 -35.39 17.72 -10.92
CA SER A 60 -34.76 17.87 -12.23
C SER A 60 -33.52 16.98 -12.47
N LEU A 61 -33.08 16.23 -11.44
CA LEU A 61 -31.91 15.38 -11.53
C LEU A 61 -32.19 14.13 -12.35
N LYS A 62 -31.34 13.87 -13.35
CA LYS A 62 -31.31 12.62 -14.11
C LYS A 62 -30.83 11.47 -13.21
N ASN A 63 -31.17 10.23 -13.55
CA ASN A 63 -30.76 9.04 -12.78
C ASN A 63 -29.24 8.98 -12.52
N LYS A 64 -28.42 9.34 -13.52
CA LYS A 64 -26.96 9.42 -13.36
C LYS A 64 -26.52 10.50 -12.37
N GLU A 65 -27.17 11.66 -12.39
CA GLU A 65 -26.87 12.76 -11.47
C GLU A 65 -27.29 12.38 -10.03
N ARG A 66 -28.41 11.66 -9.86
CA ARG A 66 -28.81 11.12 -8.55
C ARG A 66 -27.78 10.14 -8.00
N ALA A 67 -27.27 9.23 -8.83
CA ALA A 67 -26.23 8.29 -8.42
C ALA A 67 -24.89 8.98 -8.11
N ASP A 68 -24.51 10.00 -8.88
CA ASP A 68 -23.31 10.81 -8.61
C ASP A 68 -23.49 11.65 -7.32
N LEU A 69 -24.69 12.14 -7.04
CA LEU A 69 -25.03 12.84 -5.79
C LEU A 69 -24.95 11.90 -4.58
N GLU A 70 -25.52 10.70 -4.66
CA GLU A 70 -25.44 9.69 -3.60
C GLU A 70 -23.97 9.32 -3.29
N LEU A 71 -23.15 9.15 -4.33
CA LEU A 71 -21.71 8.93 -4.18
C LEU A 71 -21.02 10.13 -3.50
N PHE A 72 -21.37 11.36 -3.87
CA PHE A 72 -20.83 12.58 -3.27
C PHE A 72 -21.21 12.71 -1.79
N ASP A 73 -22.48 12.51 -1.45
CA ASP A 73 -22.98 12.59 -0.08
C ASP A 73 -22.32 11.53 0.80
N LYS A 74 -22.24 10.28 0.32
CA LYS A 74 -21.56 9.21 1.04
C LYS A 74 -20.06 9.47 1.17
N TYR A 75 -19.42 10.05 0.15
CA TYR A 75 -18.01 10.42 0.22
C TYR A 75 -17.74 11.49 1.28
N THR A 76 -18.53 12.58 1.27
CA THR A 76 -18.36 13.68 2.22
C THR A 76 -18.70 13.26 3.64
N GLN A 77 -19.69 12.37 3.84
CA GLN A 77 -20.01 11.80 5.14
C GLN A 77 -18.87 10.94 5.70
N VAL A 78 -18.22 10.12 4.86
CA VAL A 78 -17.19 9.17 5.32
C VAL A 78 -15.81 9.85 5.45
N TYR A 79 -15.44 10.70 4.49
CA TYR A 79 -14.07 11.24 4.39
C TYR A 79 -13.97 12.73 4.69
N GLY A 80 -15.09 13.46 4.68
CA GLY A 80 -15.11 14.92 4.74
C GLY A 80 -14.60 15.57 3.46
N LEU A 81 -14.33 16.88 3.56
CA LEU A 81 -13.71 17.63 2.47
C LEU A 81 -12.20 17.36 2.39
N PRO A 82 -11.59 17.44 1.20
CA PRO A 82 -10.15 17.24 1.02
C PRO A 82 -9.33 18.23 1.85
N LYS A 83 -8.29 17.72 2.51
CA LYS A 83 -7.37 18.54 3.30
C LYS A 83 -6.48 19.38 2.38
N THR A 84 -6.22 20.62 2.77
CA THR A 84 -5.30 21.53 2.08
C THR A 84 -4.01 21.74 2.89
N HIS A 85 -2.95 22.16 2.22
CA HIS A 85 -1.76 22.66 2.88
C HIS A 85 -2.06 23.98 3.62
N LYS A 86 -1.21 24.36 4.59
CA LYS A 86 -1.34 25.63 5.33
C LYS A 86 -1.40 26.88 4.43
N ASN A 87 -0.86 26.79 3.22
CA ASN A 87 -0.86 27.86 2.21
C ASN A 87 -2.08 27.80 1.26
N GLY A 88 -3.12 27.02 1.60
CA GLY A 88 -4.33 26.86 0.80
C GLY A 88 -4.18 25.96 -0.42
N LYS A 89 -2.97 25.49 -0.76
CA LYS A 89 -2.77 24.61 -1.91
C LYS A 89 -3.34 23.22 -1.66
N GLU A 90 -3.89 22.63 -2.72
CA GLU A 90 -4.37 21.24 -2.77
C GLU A 90 -3.29 20.26 -2.32
N MET A 91 -3.65 19.33 -1.43
CA MET A 91 -2.73 18.29 -0.97
C MET A 91 -2.81 17.06 -1.88
N LYS A 92 -1.79 16.90 -2.74
CA LYS A 92 -1.71 15.79 -3.71
C LYS A 92 -0.78 14.70 -3.18
N TRP A 93 -1.27 13.47 -3.20
CA TRP A 93 -0.59 12.27 -2.70
C TRP A 93 -0.26 11.25 -3.80
N LEU A 94 -0.98 11.28 -4.92
CA LEU A 94 -0.82 10.33 -6.02
C LEU A 94 -0.51 11.02 -7.34
N THR A 95 0.37 10.41 -8.14
CA THR A 95 0.51 10.73 -9.56
C THR A 95 -0.67 10.15 -10.36
N LEU A 96 -0.83 10.58 -11.61
CA LEU A 96 -1.90 10.08 -12.47
C LEU A 96 -1.80 8.57 -12.67
N TRP A 97 -0.60 8.04 -12.90
CA TRP A 97 -0.39 6.61 -13.10
C TRP A 97 -0.74 5.78 -11.85
N LYS A 98 -0.36 6.26 -10.65
CA LYS A 98 -0.70 5.61 -9.38
C LYS A 98 -2.21 5.57 -9.18
N MET A 99 -2.90 6.67 -9.47
CA MET A 99 -4.36 6.74 -9.42
C MET A 99 -5.02 5.77 -10.40
N LYS A 100 -4.51 5.64 -11.63
CA LYS A 100 -5.03 4.67 -12.61
C LYS A 100 -4.77 3.22 -12.20
N ALA A 101 -3.61 2.91 -11.62
CA ALA A 101 -3.32 1.59 -11.07
C ALA A 101 -4.29 1.23 -9.93
N ILE A 102 -4.59 2.18 -9.03
CA ILE A 102 -5.58 1.99 -7.96
C ILE A 102 -6.99 1.83 -8.53
N HIS A 103 -7.38 2.62 -9.55
CA HIS A 103 -8.67 2.46 -10.24
C HIS A 103 -8.84 1.07 -10.84
N ALA A 104 -7.78 0.55 -11.46
CA ALA A 104 -7.75 -0.82 -11.96
C ALA A 104 -7.90 -1.81 -10.80
N PHE A 105 -7.15 -1.62 -9.71
CA PHE A 105 -7.22 -2.49 -8.54
C PHE A 105 -8.60 -2.50 -7.87
N CYS A 106 -9.37 -1.41 -7.93
CA CYS A 106 -10.74 -1.36 -7.38
C CYS A 106 -11.68 -2.39 -8.05
N LEU A 107 -11.42 -2.81 -9.29
CA LEU A 107 -12.19 -3.88 -9.95
C LEU A 107 -12.13 -5.21 -9.18
N PHE A 108 -11.06 -5.43 -8.42
CA PHE A 108 -10.91 -6.61 -7.56
C PHE A 108 -11.96 -6.66 -6.43
N ILE A 109 -12.52 -5.52 -6.01
CA ILE A 109 -13.56 -5.47 -4.96
C ILE A 109 -14.79 -6.25 -5.44
N ASP A 110 -15.22 -6.03 -6.67
CA ASP A 110 -16.47 -6.58 -7.17
C ASP A 110 -16.29 -7.92 -7.90
N ASP A 111 -15.22 -8.06 -8.69
CA ASP A 111 -14.96 -9.27 -9.48
C ASP A 111 -13.56 -9.85 -9.26
N PRO A 112 -13.23 -10.33 -8.05
CA PRO A 112 -11.89 -10.79 -7.71
C PRO A 112 -11.41 -11.98 -8.53
N LYS A 113 -12.33 -12.73 -9.17
CA LYS A 113 -11.99 -13.94 -9.92
C LYS A 113 -11.64 -13.68 -11.37
N ARG A 114 -12.36 -12.76 -12.03
CA ARG A 114 -12.20 -12.50 -13.47
C ARG A 114 -11.44 -11.21 -13.75
N CYS A 115 -11.41 -10.26 -12.81
CA CYS A 115 -10.60 -9.06 -12.97
C CYS A 115 -9.12 -9.43 -13.21
N HIS A 116 -8.41 -8.59 -13.96
CA HIS A 116 -6.99 -8.79 -14.26
C HIS A 116 -6.65 -10.16 -14.85
N LYS A 117 -7.59 -10.79 -15.58
CA LYS A 117 -7.43 -12.14 -16.16
C LYS A 117 -7.05 -13.19 -15.10
N GLY A 118 -7.58 -13.04 -13.87
CA GLY A 118 -7.29 -13.94 -12.75
C GLY A 118 -5.90 -13.76 -12.12
N ARG A 119 -5.08 -12.81 -12.57
CA ARG A 119 -3.73 -12.57 -12.02
C ARG A 119 -3.75 -12.20 -10.54
N LEU A 120 -4.85 -11.64 -10.04
CA LEU A 120 -5.01 -11.27 -8.62
C LEU A 120 -5.64 -12.38 -7.76
N MET A 121 -5.84 -13.60 -8.30
CA MET A 121 -6.45 -14.70 -7.57
C MET A 121 -5.72 -15.08 -6.28
N GLY A 122 -4.41 -14.87 -6.20
CA GLY A 122 -3.63 -15.07 -4.97
C GLY A 122 -4.11 -14.20 -3.81
N LEU A 123 -4.73 -13.04 -4.09
CA LEU A 123 -5.32 -12.14 -3.08
C LEU A 123 -6.76 -12.50 -2.73
N HIS A 124 -7.40 -13.38 -3.51
CA HIS A 124 -8.79 -13.79 -3.27
C HIS A 124 -8.91 -14.81 -2.13
N GLN A 125 -7.81 -15.45 -1.73
CA GLN A 125 -7.80 -16.43 -0.65
C GLN A 125 -8.09 -15.77 0.70
N CYS A 126 -9.38 -15.63 0.99
CA CYS A 126 -9.88 -15.08 2.22
C CYS A 126 -9.83 -16.12 3.34
N LYS A 127 -9.56 -15.67 4.57
CA LYS A 127 -9.68 -16.48 5.80
C LYS A 127 -11.11 -16.96 6.11
N SER A 128 -12.10 -16.55 5.32
CA SER A 128 -13.52 -16.81 5.54
C SER A 128 -14.22 -17.24 4.26
N SER A 129 -15.15 -18.19 4.39
CA SER A 129 -16.08 -18.61 3.33
C SER A 129 -17.27 -17.65 3.16
N MET A 130 -17.49 -16.73 4.11
CA MET A 130 -18.64 -15.80 4.07
C MET A 130 -18.39 -14.67 3.08
N LYS A 131 -19.21 -14.59 2.02
CA LYS A 131 -19.08 -13.60 0.93
C LYS A 131 -18.97 -12.15 1.42
N THR A 132 -19.72 -11.77 2.47
CA THR A 132 -19.71 -10.42 3.04
C THR A 132 -18.38 -10.07 3.72
N LEU A 133 -17.76 -11.03 4.43
CA LEU A 133 -16.45 -10.84 5.04
C LEU A 133 -15.36 -10.76 3.97
N GLN A 134 -15.45 -11.59 2.93
CA GLN A 134 -14.53 -11.51 1.79
C GLN A 134 -14.60 -10.13 1.12
N PHE A 135 -15.80 -9.59 0.90
CA PHE A 135 -15.98 -8.26 0.33
C PHE A 135 -15.32 -7.17 1.19
N LYS A 136 -15.56 -7.17 2.51
CA LYS A 136 -14.92 -6.22 3.45
C LYS A 136 -13.39 -6.33 3.43
N GLN A 137 -12.84 -7.55 3.34
CA GLN A 137 -11.40 -7.77 3.23
C GLN A 137 -10.81 -7.18 1.94
N ARG A 138 -11.51 -7.31 0.81
CA ARG A 138 -11.06 -6.71 -0.47
C ARG A 138 -11.09 -5.19 -0.45
N VAL A 139 -12.12 -4.60 0.17
CA VAL A 139 -12.16 -3.15 0.39
C VAL A 139 -10.97 -2.69 1.25
N GLU A 140 -10.69 -3.39 2.35
CA GLU A 140 -9.55 -3.07 3.22
C GLU A 140 -8.21 -3.22 2.50
N LEU A 141 -8.07 -4.26 1.68
CA LEU A 141 -6.88 -4.48 0.85
C LEU A 141 -6.64 -3.31 -0.10
N VAL A 142 -7.68 -2.83 -0.80
CA VAL A 142 -7.58 -1.64 -1.67
C VAL A 142 -7.18 -0.40 -0.87
N LYS A 143 -7.73 -0.22 0.33
CA LYS A 143 -7.38 0.92 1.19
C LYS A 143 -5.91 0.92 1.59
N VAL A 144 -5.41 -0.22 2.09
CA VAL A 144 -4.00 -0.35 2.49
C VAL A 144 -3.06 -0.23 1.29
N VAL A 145 -3.38 -0.84 0.14
CA VAL A 145 -2.57 -0.70 -1.08
C VAL A 145 -2.54 0.76 -1.53
N THR A 146 -3.66 1.47 -1.48
CA THR A 146 -3.70 2.91 -1.77
C THR A 146 -2.77 3.69 -0.83
N THR A 147 -2.80 3.42 0.48
CA THR A 147 -1.87 4.02 1.44
C THR A 147 -0.42 3.74 1.08
N LEU A 148 -0.09 2.50 0.75
CA LEU A 148 1.26 2.11 0.31
C LEU A 148 1.66 2.88 -0.96
N PHE A 149 0.75 3.09 -1.92
CA PHE A 149 1.00 3.89 -3.13
C PHE A 149 1.26 5.38 -2.83
N THR A 150 0.66 5.95 -1.78
CA THR A 150 0.97 7.33 -1.32
C THR A 150 2.38 7.48 -0.76
N LEU A 151 2.98 6.37 -0.29
CA LEU A 151 4.34 6.30 0.24
C LEU A 151 5.31 5.65 -0.76
N MET A 152 4.84 5.24 -1.92
CA MET A 152 5.67 4.64 -2.94
C MET A 152 6.47 5.73 -3.64
N ASN A 153 7.73 5.45 -3.95
CA ASN A 153 8.53 6.30 -4.83
C ASN A 153 7.85 6.40 -6.22
N VAL A 154 8.22 7.39 -7.03
CA VAL A 154 7.73 7.51 -8.41
C VAL A 154 8.32 6.40 -9.28
N ASP A 155 9.61 6.11 -9.12
CA ASP A 155 10.37 5.31 -10.10
C ASP A 155 10.55 3.84 -9.68
N GLY A 156 10.76 3.59 -8.39
CA GLY A 156 10.84 2.24 -7.86
C GLY A 156 9.55 1.88 -7.15
N CYS A 157 9.10 0.63 -7.28
CA CYS A 157 8.03 0.04 -6.46
C CYS A 157 8.28 0.10 -4.93
N ARG A 158 9.35 0.78 -4.51
CA ARG A 158 9.88 1.02 -3.17
C ARG A 158 9.00 1.99 -2.40
N ILE A 159 8.79 1.69 -1.14
CA ILE A 159 7.96 2.45 -0.20
C ILE A 159 8.85 3.12 0.83
N GLY A 160 8.77 4.43 0.90
CA GLY A 160 9.61 5.21 1.77
C GLY A 160 9.24 6.68 1.77
N ARG A 161 10.02 7.47 2.48
CA ARG A 161 9.87 8.92 2.50
C ARG A 161 11.21 9.61 2.59
N TYR A 162 11.25 10.84 2.09
CA TYR A 162 12.38 11.73 2.29
C TYR A 162 12.28 12.42 3.67
N ALA A 163 13.34 13.10 4.08
CA ALA A 163 13.41 13.76 5.37
C ALA A 163 12.33 14.82 5.53
N ASP A 164 11.61 14.76 6.64
CA ASP A 164 10.57 15.73 6.94
C ASP A 164 11.18 16.95 7.64
N LYS A 165 11.27 18.06 6.90
CA LYS A 165 11.74 19.36 7.42
C LYS A 165 10.94 19.83 8.63
N ARG A 166 9.63 19.50 8.71
CA ARG A 166 8.77 19.91 9.83
C ARG A 166 9.12 19.16 11.12
N LYS A 167 9.63 17.95 11.00
CA LYS A 167 10.11 17.11 12.11
C LYS A 167 11.60 17.31 12.39
N LYS A 168 12.22 18.34 11.81
CA LYS A 168 13.66 18.64 11.90
C LYS A 168 14.53 17.41 11.58
N GLN A 169 14.10 16.57 10.64
CA GLN A 169 14.88 15.41 10.22
C GLN A 169 15.99 15.85 9.27
N THR A 170 17.23 15.50 9.58
CA THR A 170 18.40 15.76 8.74
C THR A 170 18.34 14.87 7.50
N PRO A 171 18.34 15.41 6.26
CA PRO A 171 18.43 14.63 5.02
C PRO A 171 19.71 13.77 4.95
N LEU A 172 19.67 12.68 4.19
CA LEU A 172 20.83 11.83 3.90
C LEU A 172 21.04 11.90 2.40
N TYR A 173 22.27 12.05 1.95
CA TYR A 173 22.58 12.23 0.53
C TYR A 173 23.47 11.09 0.02
N ASP A 174 23.35 10.76 -1.26
CA ASP A 174 24.30 9.92 -1.98
C ASP A 174 25.54 10.71 -2.44
N GLU A 175 26.47 10.01 -3.10
CA GLU A 175 27.72 10.57 -3.63
C GLU A 175 27.49 11.70 -4.64
N ASN A 176 26.33 11.73 -5.29
CA ASN A 176 25.94 12.74 -6.28
C ASN A 176 25.15 13.91 -5.64
N GLY A 177 24.97 13.91 -4.32
CA GLY A 177 24.21 14.92 -3.60
C GLY A 177 22.69 14.80 -3.75
N HIS A 178 22.18 13.64 -4.15
CA HIS A 178 20.74 13.36 -4.15
C HIS A 178 20.28 12.80 -2.81
N GLU A 179 19.15 13.28 -2.31
CA GLU A 179 18.58 12.82 -1.05
C GLU A 179 18.11 11.36 -1.16
N LEU A 180 18.60 10.51 -0.27
CA LEU A 180 18.27 9.09 -0.18
C LEU A 180 16.87 8.86 0.43
N LEU A 181 16.16 7.88 -0.12
CA LEU A 181 14.85 7.44 0.35
C LEU A 181 14.98 6.74 1.72
N ARG A 182 14.16 7.08 2.71
CA ARG A 182 14.17 6.38 4.00
C ARG A 182 13.08 5.33 4.04
N ALA A 183 13.39 4.20 4.66
CA ALA A 183 12.38 3.23 5.02
C ALA A 183 11.36 3.86 5.99
N VAL A 184 10.11 3.39 5.90
CA VAL A 184 9.03 3.77 6.82
C VAL A 184 8.63 2.60 7.71
N THR A 185 8.28 2.87 8.96
CA THR A 185 7.77 1.87 9.89
C THR A 185 6.34 1.46 9.54
N HIS A 186 5.90 0.30 10.02
CA HIS A 186 4.51 -0.12 9.89
C HIS A 186 3.55 0.80 10.66
N SER A 187 4.01 1.44 11.74
CA SER A 187 3.20 2.44 12.46
C SER A 187 2.95 3.67 11.58
N GLU A 188 4.00 4.21 10.95
CA GLU A 188 3.85 5.37 10.05
C GLU A 188 2.92 5.08 8.87
N ILE A 189 2.93 3.86 8.33
CA ILE A 189 1.98 3.46 7.28
C ILE A 189 0.53 3.45 7.81
N ARG A 190 0.32 2.99 9.05
CA ARG A 190 -1.01 2.98 9.68
C ARG A 190 -1.50 4.39 10.02
N ASP A 191 -0.60 5.26 10.49
CA ASP A 191 -0.92 6.66 10.76
C ASP A 191 -1.28 7.38 9.45
N GLN A 192 -0.54 7.10 8.37
CA GLN A 192 -0.87 7.60 7.03
C GLN A 192 -2.21 7.05 6.53
N HIS A 193 -2.52 5.77 6.79
CA HIS A 193 -3.81 5.17 6.45
C HIS A 193 -4.96 5.90 7.15
N GLU A 194 -4.85 6.10 8.46
CA GLU A 194 -5.85 6.84 9.24
C GLU A 194 -6.01 8.28 8.74
N PHE A 195 -4.89 8.93 8.40
CA PHE A 195 -4.91 10.30 7.90
C PHE A 195 -5.64 10.44 6.56
N ILE A 196 -5.40 9.53 5.60
CA ILE A 196 -6.01 9.64 4.27
C ILE A 196 -7.44 9.10 4.24
N TRP A 197 -7.72 8.00 4.95
CA TRP A 197 -9.02 7.34 4.92
C TRP A 197 -9.99 7.82 6.01
N SER A 198 -9.56 8.74 6.88
CA SER A 198 -10.32 9.19 8.06
C SER A 198 -10.79 8.02 8.94
N SER A 199 -10.03 6.92 8.95
CA SER A 199 -10.42 5.67 9.58
C SER A 199 -9.19 4.89 10.04
N ALA A 200 -9.10 4.66 11.35
CA ALA A 200 -8.02 3.90 11.96
C ALA A 200 -8.08 2.42 11.53
N ILE A 201 -6.92 1.85 11.23
CA ILE A 201 -6.75 0.42 10.95
C ILE A 201 -6.08 -0.27 12.13
N THR A 202 -6.67 -1.37 12.60
CA THR A 202 -6.07 -2.16 13.68
C THR A 202 -4.79 -2.84 13.21
N LYS A 203 -3.85 -3.08 14.12
CA LYS A 203 -2.60 -3.79 13.81
C LYS A 203 -2.88 -5.14 13.14
N THR A 204 -3.84 -5.90 13.64
CA THR A 204 -4.22 -7.21 13.09
C THR A 204 -4.72 -7.12 11.65
N LYS A 205 -5.66 -6.22 11.36
CA LYS A 205 -6.19 -6.04 9.99
C LYS A 205 -5.09 -5.62 9.01
N TYR A 206 -4.25 -4.68 9.45
CA TYR A 206 -3.11 -4.24 8.65
C TYR A 206 -2.13 -5.39 8.37
N THR A 207 -1.72 -6.13 9.40
CA THR A 207 -0.80 -7.27 9.26
C THR A 207 -1.38 -8.35 8.35
N ASP A 208 -2.68 -8.63 8.44
CA ASP A 208 -3.35 -9.57 7.55
C ASP A 208 -3.25 -9.16 6.09
N VAL A 209 -3.47 -7.87 5.79
CA VAL A 209 -3.31 -7.35 4.43
C VAL A 209 -1.88 -7.47 3.92
N ILE A 210 -0.89 -7.08 4.73
CA ILE A 210 0.53 -7.21 4.35
C ILE A 210 0.87 -8.69 4.10
N ASN A 211 0.39 -9.60 4.94
CA ASN A 211 0.61 -11.04 4.76
C ASN A 211 -0.06 -11.58 3.48
N MET A 212 -1.29 -11.15 3.16
CA MET A 212 -1.94 -11.53 1.90
C MET A 212 -1.12 -11.10 0.69
N LEU A 213 -0.60 -9.86 0.70
CA LEU A 213 0.25 -9.35 -0.37
C LEU A 213 1.57 -10.12 -0.48
N LYS A 214 2.20 -10.48 0.64
CA LYS A 214 3.42 -11.29 0.67
C LYS A 214 3.19 -12.71 0.16
N LEU A 215 2.13 -13.39 0.64
CA LEU A 215 1.78 -14.75 0.25
C LEU A 215 1.40 -14.84 -1.24
N ALA A 216 0.75 -13.81 -1.77
CA ALA A 216 0.45 -13.70 -3.19
C ALA A 216 1.68 -13.37 -4.06
N GLY A 217 2.86 -13.16 -3.46
CA GLY A 217 4.07 -12.81 -4.19
C GLY A 217 4.00 -11.43 -4.85
N PHE A 218 3.32 -10.47 -4.20
CA PHE A 218 3.15 -9.10 -4.68
C PHE A 218 3.89 -8.06 -3.85
N PHE A 219 4.40 -8.44 -2.69
CA PHE A 219 5.02 -7.50 -1.76
C PHE A 219 6.19 -8.13 -1.02
N GLU A 220 7.28 -7.39 -0.91
CA GLU A 220 8.45 -7.79 -0.14
C GLU A 220 8.68 -6.82 1.01
N VAL A 221 9.14 -7.40 2.11
CA VAL A 221 9.55 -6.67 3.31
C VAL A 221 10.89 -7.24 3.73
N GLU A 222 11.94 -6.45 3.55
CA GLU A 222 13.27 -6.78 4.00
C GLU A 222 13.57 -6.01 5.28
N SER A 223 13.71 -6.76 6.37
CA SER A 223 13.92 -6.22 7.72
C SER A 223 15.37 -5.77 7.91
N CYS A 224 15.57 -4.49 8.21
CA CYS A 224 16.81 -4.00 8.81
C CYS A 224 16.77 -4.33 10.31
N TYR A 225 17.31 -5.47 10.71
CA TYR A 225 17.53 -5.71 12.13
C TYR A 225 18.75 -4.90 12.58
N VAL A 226 18.54 -3.76 13.22
CA VAL A 226 19.49 -3.32 14.24
C VAL A 226 19.09 -4.05 15.50
N GLY A 227 19.61 -5.27 15.67
CA GLY A 227 19.44 -5.97 16.94
C GLY A 227 20.00 -5.08 18.03
N ASN A 228 19.18 -4.65 18.99
CA ASN A 228 19.69 -4.00 20.19
C ASN A 228 20.24 -5.08 21.13
N VAL A 229 21.29 -5.79 20.66
CA VAL A 229 21.98 -6.83 21.43
C VAL A 229 22.57 -6.18 22.69
N GLU A 230 23.11 -4.97 22.58
CA GLU A 230 23.52 -4.16 23.73
C GLU A 230 22.38 -3.89 24.70
N GLY A 231 21.17 -3.57 24.23
CA GLY A 231 20.03 -3.38 25.11
C GLY A 231 19.64 -4.64 25.89
N GLU A 232 19.75 -5.83 25.31
CA GLU A 232 19.54 -7.07 26.09
C GLU A 232 20.71 -7.38 27.03
N VAL A 233 21.95 -7.12 26.60
CA VAL A 233 23.14 -7.27 27.45
C VAL A 233 23.10 -6.30 28.63
N ILE A 234 22.85 -5.02 28.41
CA ILE A 234 22.69 -3.99 29.45
C ILE A 234 21.49 -4.33 30.35
N ARG A 235 20.37 -4.82 29.80
CA ARG A 235 19.24 -5.30 30.63
C ARG A 235 19.66 -6.48 31.50
N HIS A 236 20.47 -7.40 30.97
CA HIS A 236 20.94 -8.56 31.71
C HIS A 236 21.97 -8.18 32.78
N GLU A 237 22.92 -7.30 32.46
CA GLU A 237 23.91 -6.74 33.40
C GLU A 237 23.21 -5.92 34.49
N MET A 238 22.24 -5.08 34.16
CA MET A 238 21.45 -4.34 35.14
C MET A 238 20.62 -5.26 36.04
N ARG A 239 20.05 -6.35 35.51
CA ARG A 239 19.40 -7.38 36.36
C ARG A 239 20.39 -8.02 37.33
N LEU A 240 21.61 -8.34 36.87
CA LEU A 240 22.65 -8.93 37.72
C LEU A 240 23.15 -7.94 38.78
N ASN A 241 23.15 -6.64 38.47
CA ASN A 241 23.53 -5.55 39.37
C ASN A 241 22.38 -5.06 40.27
N GLY A 242 21.23 -5.75 40.28
CA GLY A 242 20.12 -5.45 41.19
C GLY A 242 19.24 -4.26 40.80
N ALA A 243 19.33 -3.78 39.55
CA ALA A 243 18.47 -2.71 39.06
C ALA A 243 16.98 -3.10 39.10
N THR A 244 16.14 -2.10 39.36
CA THR A 244 14.68 -2.26 39.43
C THR A 244 14.08 -2.54 38.05
N ALA A 245 12.88 -3.12 38.03
CA ALA A 245 12.17 -3.40 36.79
C ALA A 245 11.84 -2.13 35.97
N GLU A 246 11.72 -0.99 36.64
CA GLU A 246 11.51 0.33 36.02
C GLU A 246 12.78 0.79 35.29
N GLU A 247 13.95 0.75 35.93
CA GLU A 247 15.25 1.08 35.33
C GLU A 247 15.59 0.17 34.13
N ILE A 248 15.32 -1.14 34.26
CA ILE A 248 15.48 -2.10 33.15
C ILE A 248 14.50 -1.81 32.00
N GLY A 249 13.34 -1.26 32.33
CA GLY A 249 12.29 -0.87 31.39
C GLY A 249 12.62 0.38 30.57
N GLU A 250 13.48 1.26 31.09
CA GLU A 250 13.97 2.44 30.38
C GLU A 250 14.98 2.10 29.28
N ILE A 251 15.66 0.95 29.37
CA ILE A 251 16.60 0.50 28.34
C ILE A 251 15.83 0.22 27.05
N PRO A 252 16.18 0.87 25.91
CA PRO A 252 15.44 0.75 24.67
C PRO A 252 15.27 -0.72 24.25
N ARG A 253 14.03 -1.23 24.15
CA ARG A 253 13.77 -2.53 23.52
C ARG A 253 13.96 -2.39 22.00
N ILE A 254 14.18 -3.52 21.30
CA ILE A 254 14.21 -3.56 19.83
C ILE A 254 13.00 -2.79 19.31
N LYS A 255 13.21 -1.55 18.85
CA LYS A 255 12.20 -0.82 18.11
C LYS A 255 12.13 -1.53 16.77
N SER A 256 10.93 -1.85 16.29
CA SER A 256 10.75 -2.26 14.89
C SER A 256 11.37 -1.18 14.02
N VAL A 257 12.61 -1.37 13.57
CA VAL A 257 13.26 -0.43 12.67
C VAL A 257 12.47 -0.44 11.38
N ALA A 258 12.46 0.70 10.70
CA ALA A 258 11.83 0.79 9.40
C ALA A 258 12.45 -0.24 8.44
N ALA A 259 11.67 -1.26 8.08
CA ALA A 259 12.05 -2.25 7.08
C ALA A 259 11.90 -1.68 5.67
N TYR A 260 12.78 -2.08 4.75
CA TYR A 260 12.62 -1.80 3.33
C TYR A 260 11.40 -2.56 2.80
N LYS A 261 10.59 -1.91 1.97
CA LYS A 261 9.31 -2.42 1.50
C LYS A 261 9.12 -2.06 0.05
N TRP A 262 8.71 -3.03 -0.78
CA TRP A 262 8.40 -2.72 -2.16
C TRP A 262 7.33 -3.66 -2.70
N PHE A 263 6.55 -3.16 -3.67
CA PHE A 263 5.76 -4.03 -4.51
C PHE A 263 6.66 -4.78 -5.47
N LYS A 264 6.32 -6.04 -5.74
CA LYS A 264 6.91 -6.75 -6.88
C LYS A 264 6.35 -6.21 -8.17
N GLU A 265 7.17 -6.23 -9.20
CA GLU A 265 6.80 -5.77 -10.54
C GLU A 265 5.60 -6.53 -11.10
N SER A 266 5.49 -7.83 -10.78
CA SER A 266 4.33 -8.68 -11.10
C SER A 266 3.00 -8.06 -10.66
N PHE A 267 2.97 -7.36 -9.52
CA PHE A 267 1.78 -6.70 -9.03
C PHE A 267 1.43 -5.47 -9.88
N ILE A 268 2.41 -4.60 -10.13
CA ILE A 268 2.21 -3.40 -10.95
C ILE A 268 1.77 -3.79 -12.37
N ASN A 269 2.39 -4.81 -12.94
CA ASN A 269 2.04 -5.36 -14.26
C ASN A 269 0.64 -5.97 -14.28
N ALA A 270 0.20 -6.62 -13.19
CA ALA A 270 -1.18 -7.08 -13.07
C ALA A 270 -2.17 -5.90 -13.10
N LEU A 271 -1.88 -4.81 -12.38
CA LEU A 271 -2.75 -3.63 -12.31
C LEU A 271 -2.81 -2.87 -13.65
N LEU A 272 -1.66 -2.60 -14.27
CA LEU A 272 -1.58 -1.84 -15.53
C LEU A 272 -1.99 -2.68 -16.74
N GLY A 273 -1.94 -4.01 -16.64
CA GLY A 273 -2.32 -4.93 -17.70
C GLY A 273 -3.78 -4.82 -18.16
N VAL A 274 -4.68 -4.25 -17.35
CA VAL A 274 -6.09 -3.99 -17.71
C VAL A 274 -6.37 -2.55 -18.10
N VAL A 275 -5.39 -1.66 -18.01
CA VAL A 275 -5.52 -0.27 -18.45
C VAL A 275 -5.47 -0.25 -19.98
N PRO A 276 -6.43 0.43 -20.67
CA PRO A 276 -6.44 0.52 -22.13
C PRO A 276 -5.15 1.12 -22.68
N GLU A 277 -4.70 0.65 -23.85
CA GLU A 277 -3.43 1.07 -24.46
C GLU A 277 -3.37 2.59 -24.67
N SER A 278 -4.47 3.20 -25.12
CA SER A 278 -4.58 4.66 -25.29
C SER A 278 -4.34 5.45 -23.99
N THR A 279 -4.56 4.83 -22.83
CA THR A 279 -4.25 5.44 -21.53
C THR A 279 -2.80 5.17 -21.12
N ARG A 280 -2.18 4.06 -21.57
CA ARG A 280 -0.81 3.70 -21.17
C ARG A 280 0.22 4.70 -21.65
N GLU A 281 0.08 5.25 -22.85
CA GLU A 281 0.97 6.32 -23.34
C GLU A 281 0.93 7.55 -22.42
N MET A 282 -0.27 8.01 -22.05
CA MET A 282 -0.45 9.08 -21.07
C MET A 282 0.16 8.73 -19.70
N LEU A 283 0.16 7.45 -19.31
CA LEU A 283 0.81 7.01 -18.08
C LEU A 283 2.33 7.05 -18.17
N ARG A 284 2.93 6.71 -19.31
CA ARG A 284 4.38 6.88 -19.58
C ARG A 284 4.77 8.32 -19.40
N THR A 285 4.09 9.23 -20.09
CA THR A 285 4.35 10.68 -19.97
C THR A 285 4.18 11.16 -18.53
N SER A 286 3.14 10.72 -17.81
CA SER A 286 2.96 11.07 -16.41
C SER A 286 4.08 10.56 -15.51
N LEU A 287 4.65 9.41 -15.82
CA LEU A 287 5.77 8.85 -15.08
C LEU A 287 7.04 9.66 -15.37
N ASP A 288 7.32 9.96 -16.63
CA ASP A 288 8.51 10.72 -17.06
C ASP A 288 8.53 12.12 -16.44
N VAL A 289 7.39 12.82 -16.44
CA VAL A 289 7.24 14.12 -15.77
C VAL A 289 7.54 14.00 -14.27
N ALA A 290 7.09 12.92 -13.63
CA ALA A 290 7.32 12.72 -12.21
C ALA A 290 8.78 12.34 -11.89
N LYS A 291 9.46 11.60 -12.78
CA LYS A 291 10.90 11.34 -12.71
C LYS A 291 11.71 12.63 -12.88
N ALA A 292 11.36 13.47 -13.85
CA ALA A 292 11.98 14.77 -14.06
C ALA A 292 11.83 15.69 -12.84
N ASP A 293 10.66 15.71 -12.19
CA ASP A 293 10.43 16.47 -10.95
C ASP A 293 11.28 15.94 -9.78
N MET A 294 11.46 14.62 -9.66
CA MET A 294 12.37 14.03 -8.68
C MET A 294 13.83 14.45 -8.92
N ALA A 295 14.29 14.38 -10.18
CA ALA A 295 15.64 14.81 -10.55
C ALA A 295 15.86 16.29 -10.24
N LYS A 296 14.89 17.15 -10.57
CA LYS A 296 14.91 18.58 -10.24
C LYS A 296 15.01 18.84 -8.73
N LYS A 297 14.37 17.99 -7.93
CA LYS A 297 14.40 18.05 -6.46
C LYS A 297 15.62 17.35 -5.85
N LYS A 298 16.51 16.79 -6.67
CA LYS A 298 17.67 16.00 -6.23
C LYS A 298 17.27 14.85 -5.32
N LEU A 299 16.28 14.05 -5.71
CA LEU A 299 15.78 12.91 -4.94
C LEU A 299 16.23 11.58 -5.56
N SER A 300 16.82 10.71 -4.74
CA SER A 300 17.27 9.38 -5.16
C SER A 300 16.17 8.33 -4.96
N SER A 301 16.10 7.34 -5.85
CA SER A 301 15.23 6.17 -5.71
C SER A 301 15.81 5.10 -4.79
N MET A 302 17.08 5.23 -4.41
CA MET A 302 17.79 4.31 -3.54
C MET A 302 17.46 4.55 -2.07
N TYR A 303 17.42 3.46 -1.31
CA TYR A 303 17.26 3.56 0.13
C TYR A 303 18.54 4.06 0.81
N ALA A 304 18.36 4.86 1.85
CA ALA A 304 19.37 5.07 2.87
C ALA A 304 19.66 3.73 3.54
N THR A 305 20.88 3.23 3.37
CA THR A 305 21.38 2.03 4.03
C THR A 305 21.98 2.40 5.37
N HIS A 306 21.58 1.71 6.43
CA HIS A 306 22.29 1.79 7.70
C HIS A 306 23.50 0.86 7.63
N SER A 307 24.70 1.43 7.51
CA SER A 307 25.94 0.71 7.83
C SER A 307 26.03 0.60 9.35
N ALA A 308 26.06 -0.62 9.88
CA ALA A 308 26.33 -0.86 11.30
C ALA A 308 27.83 -0.64 11.55
N SER A 309 28.24 0.60 11.78
CA SER A 309 29.63 0.92 12.09
C SER A 309 29.75 1.96 13.19
N SER A 310 29.78 1.48 14.44
CA SER A 310 30.61 2.05 15.50
C SER A 310 31.33 0.89 16.19
N ALA A 311 32.63 0.73 15.89
CA ALA A 311 33.71 0.05 16.63
C ALA A 311 33.51 -1.32 17.37
N GLY A 312 32.37 -2.01 17.31
CA GLY A 312 32.16 -3.26 18.05
C GLY A 312 31.22 -4.28 17.37
N PHE A 313 30.96 -4.14 16.08
CA PHE A 313 29.99 -5.00 15.39
C PHE A 313 30.61 -6.33 14.94
N TRP A 314 30.34 -7.37 15.71
CA TRP A 314 30.57 -8.75 15.30
C TRP A 314 29.46 -9.19 14.35
N THR A 315 29.74 -9.08 13.05
CA THR A 315 29.14 -9.97 12.05
C THR A 315 30.12 -11.11 11.77
N LYS A 316 29.65 -12.36 11.80
CA LYS A 316 30.36 -13.58 11.35
C LYS A 316 31.83 -13.72 11.79
N LYS A 317 32.10 -14.42 12.91
CA LYS A 317 33.32 -15.27 13.08
C LYS A 317 33.37 -16.14 14.35
N ARG A 318 32.27 -16.74 14.79
CA ARG A 318 32.33 -17.86 15.75
C ARG A 318 31.47 -19.04 15.26
N LYS A 319 32.06 -19.84 14.36
CA LYS A 319 31.49 -21.10 13.86
C LYS A 319 31.14 -22.05 15.02
N GLU A 320 31.95 -22.03 16.07
CA GLU A 320 31.89 -22.92 17.22
C GLU A 320 30.57 -22.80 18.01
N PHE A 321 30.02 -21.59 18.13
CA PHE A 321 28.81 -21.34 18.94
C PHE A 321 27.51 -21.72 18.21
N LEU A 322 27.52 -21.73 16.88
CA LEU A 322 26.36 -22.14 16.06
C LEU A 322 26.27 -23.67 15.88
N GLN A 323 27.41 -24.36 15.94
CA GLN A 323 27.49 -25.82 15.83
C GLN A 323 26.94 -26.53 17.08
N LEU A 324 27.06 -25.87 18.25
CA LEU A 324 26.53 -26.33 19.54
C LEU A 324 24.99 -26.33 19.63
N LEU A 325 24.29 -25.59 18.75
CA LEU A 325 22.84 -25.39 18.83
C LEU A 325 22.05 -26.07 17.69
N GLY A 326 22.70 -26.83 16.80
CA GLY A 326 22.03 -27.73 15.86
C GLY A 326 21.09 -27.08 14.81
N LEU A 327 21.20 -25.78 14.56
CA LEU A 327 20.30 -25.06 13.64
C LEU A 327 21.00 -24.66 12.33
N THR A 328 20.52 -25.21 11.21
CA THR A 328 20.95 -24.81 9.86
C THR A 328 20.37 -23.45 9.47
N ARG A 329 21.23 -22.48 9.10
CA ARG A 329 20.80 -21.17 8.58
C ARG A 329 20.60 -21.18 7.06
N TYR A 330 19.47 -20.62 6.63
CA TYR A 330 19.27 -20.05 5.28
C TYR A 330 20.08 -18.74 5.11
N PRO A 331 20.53 -18.40 3.89
CA PRO A 331 21.40 -17.26 3.65
C PRO A 331 20.62 -15.94 3.68
N GLN A 332 20.94 -15.07 4.64
CA GLN A 332 20.65 -13.64 4.55
C GLN A 332 21.76 -12.98 3.74
N GLY A 333 21.39 -12.19 2.72
CA GLY A 333 22.29 -11.26 2.05
C GLY A 333 22.99 -11.78 0.80
N ALA A 334 22.39 -12.70 0.04
CA ALA A 334 22.67 -12.65 -1.40
C ALA A 334 22.05 -11.34 -1.90
N PRO A 335 22.84 -10.38 -2.43
CA PRO A 335 22.24 -9.24 -3.10
C PRO A 335 21.28 -9.81 -4.17
N PRO A 336 20.04 -9.30 -4.29
CA PRO A 336 19.26 -9.61 -5.47
C PRO A 336 20.15 -9.28 -6.67
N ALA A 337 20.29 -10.22 -7.61
CA ALA A 337 21.10 -10.00 -8.79
C ALA A 337 20.70 -8.64 -9.38
N PRO A 338 21.67 -7.76 -9.72
CA PRO A 338 21.36 -6.50 -10.35
C PRO A 338 20.45 -6.79 -11.54
N ASN A 339 19.31 -6.09 -11.62
CA ASN A 339 18.37 -6.26 -12.72
C ASN A 339 19.18 -6.07 -14.02
N PRO A 340 19.30 -7.11 -14.90
CA PRO A 340 20.06 -6.99 -16.14
C PRO A 340 19.48 -5.94 -17.10
N TYR A 341 18.33 -5.35 -16.78
CA TYR A 341 17.63 -4.35 -17.58
C TYR A 341 17.68 -2.90 -17.02
N GLY A 342 18.44 -2.64 -15.94
CA GLY A 342 18.50 -1.29 -15.32
C GLY A 342 17.28 -0.94 -14.46
N ASP A 343 17.40 0.07 -13.58
CA ASP A 343 16.30 0.62 -12.77
C ASP A 343 15.30 1.45 -13.61
N THR A 344 14.91 0.93 -14.77
CA THR A 344 13.77 1.42 -15.53
C THR A 344 12.56 0.58 -15.14
N LEU A 345 11.45 1.23 -14.73
CA LEU A 345 10.14 0.67 -15.06
C LEU A 345 10.21 0.27 -16.53
N PRO A 346 9.82 -0.96 -16.92
CA PRO A 346 9.94 -1.39 -18.31
C PRO A 346 9.35 -0.26 -19.14
N GLU A 347 10.22 0.40 -19.91
CA GLU A 347 9.77 1.12 -21.08
C GLU A 347 8.82 0.14 -21.74
N LEU A 348 7.58 0.58 -21.91
CA LEU A 348 6.52 -0.21 -22.51
C LEU A 348 6.87 -0.42 -24.00
N ASP A 349 7.94 -1.18 -24.22
CA ASP A 349 8.59 -1.49 -25.47
C ASP A 349 8.57 -3.02 -25.61
N TYR A 350 7.48 -3.43 -26.25
CA TYR A 350 7.25 -4.52 -27.18
C TYR A 350 7.83 -5.93 -26.96
N GLY A 351 6.94 -6.90 -27.18
CA GLY A 351 7.28 -8.26 -27.58
C GLY A 351 6.03 -9.07 -27.87
N TRP A 352 5.59 -9.05 -29.13
CA TRP A 352 4.66 -10.03 -29.66
C TRP A 352 5.20 -11.45 -29.49
N GLY A 353 4.32 -12.35 -29.07
CA GLY A 353 4.46 -13.79 -29.00
C GLY A 353 3.12 -14.40 -28.69
#